data_AF-A0A3Q0R8F5-F1
#
_entry.id   AF-A0A3Q0R8F5-F1
#
_cell.length_a   1.000
_cell.length_b   1.000
_cell.length_c   1.000
_cell.angle_alpha   90.00
_cell.angle_beta   90.00
_cell.angle_gamma   90.00
#
_symmetry.space_group_name_H-M   'P 1'
#
loop_
_entity.id
_entity.type
_entity.pdbx_description
1 polymer ?
#
loop_
_entity_poly.entity_id
_entity_poly.type
_entity_poly.pdbx_seq_one_letter_code
_entity_poly.pdbx_strand_id
1 'polypeptide(L)' 'KIKFILFLNNHSCRTEINTFCSLIVGGQAAPPGSWPWQVSLQTSGSHFCGGSLINNQWVLCAAHCFQR' A
#
# COMPACT_ATOMS: atom_id res chain seq x y z
N LYS A 1 16.57 11.24 -1.07
CA LYS A 1 16.91 9.97 -1.77
C LYS A 1 16.19 8.83 -1.03
N ILE A 2 14.96 8.54 -1.39
CA ILE A 2 14.19 7.42 -0.80
C ILE A 2 14.59 6.18 -1.60
N LYS A 3 15.06 5.12 -0.96
CA LYS A 3 15.22 3.80 -1.59
C LYS A 3 14.15 2.88 -1.00
N PHE A 4 13.61 2.01 -1.84
CA PHE A 4 12.58 1.04 -1.46
C PHE A 4 13.20 -0.35 -1.60
N ILE A 5 12.96 -1.23 -0.62
CA ILE A 5 13.25 -2.65 -0.80
C ILE A 5 12.10 -3.24 -1.62
N LEU A 6 12.39 -4.04 -2.64
CA LEU A 6 11.43 -4.58 -3.58
C LEU A 6 11.43 -6.12 -3.50
N PHE A 7 10.26 -6.71 -3.31
CA PHE A 7 9.99 -8.10 -3.66
C PHE A 7 8.71 -8.12 -4.49
N LEU A 8 8.82 -8.58 -5.75
CA LEU A 8 7.68 -8.79 -6.64
C LEU A 8 7.44 -10.29 -6.77
N ASN A 9 6.23 -10.75 -6.50
CA ASN A 9 5.64 -11.84 -7.26
C ASN A 9 4.38 -11.28 -7.92
N ASN A 10 4.36 -11.31 -9.26
CA ASN A 10 3.30 -10.78 -10.09
C ASN A 10 1.99 -11.56 -9.90
N HIS A 11 1.03 -10.99 -9.16
CA HIS A 11 -0.38 -11.41 -9.21
C HIS A 11 -1.28 -10.17 -9.21
N SER A 12 -1.77 -9.78 -10.38
CA SER A 12 -2.75 -8.71 -10.54
C SER A 12 -4.12 -9.21 -10.06
N CYS A 13 -4.75 -8.52 -9.10
CA CYS A 13 -6.17 -8.71 -8.78
C CYS A 13 -6.96 -7.57 -9.45
N ARG A 14 -7.91 -7.94 -10.30
CA ARG A 14 -8.73 -7.02 -11.10
C ARG A 14 -10.01 -6.65 -10.34
N THR A 15 -10.43 -5.39 -10.40
CA THR A 15 -11.71 -4.92 -9.82
C THR A 15 -12.57 -4.24 -10.89
N GLU A 16 -13.67 -4.87 -11.26
CA GLU A 16 -14.97 -4.21 -11.49
C GLU A 16 -15.82 -4.68 -10.28
N ILE A 17 -16.69 -3.92 -9.60
CA ILE A 17 -17.81 -3.10 -10.06
C ILE A 17 -18.27 -2.18 -8.90
N ASN A 18 -19.03 -1.14 -9.24
CA ASN A 18 -19.59 -0.07 -8.41
C ASN A 18 -20.18 -0.44 -7.02
N THR A 19 -20.00 0.51 -6.08
CA THR A 19 -20.72 0.73 -4.80
C THR A 19 -20.07 0.13 -3.54
N PHE A 20 -19.33 0.98 -2.80
CA PHE A 20 -18.80 0.77 -1.43
C PHE A 20 -18.38 -0.66 -1.06
N CYS A 21 -17.49 -1.24 -1.85
CA CYS A 21 -16.80 -2.46 -1.45
C CYS A 21 -15.70 -2.05 -0.46
N SER A 22 -15.75 -2.56 0.77
CA SER A 22 -14.58 -2.54 1.65
C SER A 22 -13.40 -3.09 0.86
N LEU A 23 -12.36 -2.25 0.67
CA LEU A 23 -11.15 -2.60 -0.11
C LEU A 23 -10.46 -3.88 0.43
N ILE A 24 -10.80 -4.26 1.66
CA ILE A 24 -10.46 -5.53 2.30
C ILE A 24 -11.73 -6.37 2.47
N VAL A 25 -11.82 -7.49 1.75
CA VAL A 25 -12.97 -8.42 1.82
C VAL A 25 -13.06 -9.02 3.22
N GLY A 26 -14.25 -8.91 3.85
CA GLY A 26 -14.49 -9.37 5.22
C GLY A 26 -13.77 -8.57 6.31
N GLY A 27 -13.13 -7.45 5.94
CA GLY A 27 -12.44 -6.57 6.88
C GLY A 27 -13.37 -5.55 7.53
N GLN A 28 -12.86 -4.96 8.61
CA GLN A 28 -13.45 -3.78 9.27
C GLN A 28 -12.38 -2.69 9.39
N ALA A 29 -12.81 -1.45 9.63
CA ALA A 29 -11.88 -0.34 9.87
C ALA A 29 -10.97 -0.66 11.06
N ALA A 30 -9.66 -0.56 10.85
CA ALA A 30 -8.70 -0.73 11.93
C ALA A 30 -8.68 0.51 12.82
N PRO A 31 -8.65 0.36 14.16
CA PRO A 31 -8.35 1.46 15.06
C PRO A 31 -7.02 2.15 14.70
N PRO A 32 -6.87 3.45 15.03
CA PRO A 32 -5.60 4.14 14.83
C PRO A 32 -4.45 3.39 15.51
N GLY A 33 -3.36 3.17 14.77
CA GLY A 33 -2.17 2.53 15.30
C GLY A 33 -2.22 0.99 15.41
N SER A 34 -3.30 0.32 14.99
CA SER A 34 -3.32 -1.16 14.97
C SER A 34 -2.22 -1.78 14.09
N TRP A 35 -1.81 -1.05 13.06
CA TRP A 35 -0.75 -1.44 12.13
C TRP A 35 0.24 -0.28 11.99
N PRO A 36 1.12 -0.06 12.99
CA PRO A 36 1.95 1.15 13.06
C PRO A 36 2.98 1.22 11.92
N TRP A 37 3.27 0.09 11.27
CA TRP A 37 4.12 0.02 10.09
C TRP A 37 3.38 0.31 8.77
N GLN A 38 2.05 0.43 8.76
CA GLN A 38 1.31 0.70 7.52
C GLN A 38 1.61 2.11 7.01
N VAL A 39 2.03 2.23 5.73
CA VAL A 39 2.37 3.51 5.10
C VAL A 39 1.50 3.77 3.89
N SER A 40 1.07 5.03 3.73
CA SER A 40 0.44 5.56 2.53
C SER A 40 1.49 6.20 1.62
N LEU A 41 1.74 5.64 0.44
CA LEU A 41 2.54 6.29 -0.60
C LEU A 41 1.66 7.32 -1.32
N GLN A 42 2.13 8.58 -1.37
CA GLN A 42 1.36 9.69 -1.92
C GLN A 42 2.15 10.44 -2.99
N THR A 43 1.43 10.89 -4.02
CA THR A 43 1.91 11.83 -5.04
C THR A 43 0.95 13.02 -5.05
N SER A 44 1.49 14.24 -4.91
CA SER A 44 0.67 15.48 -4.85
C SER A 44 -0.44 15.45 -3.79
N GLY A 45 -0.18 14.83 -2.64
CA GLY A 45 -1.15 14.69 -1.54
C GLY A 45 -2.23 13.62 -1.74
N SER A 46 -2.16 12.86 -2.84
CA SER A 46 -3.11 11.77 -3.12
C SER A 46 -2.46 10.40 -2.94
N HIS A 47 -3.15 9.50 -2.24
CA HIS A 47 -2.74 8.10 -2.07
C HIS A 47 -2.79 7.34 -3.39
N PHE A 48 -1.72 6.59 -3.70
CA PHE A 48 -1.69 5.74 -4.91
C PHE A 48 -1.23 4.30 -4.66
N CYS A 49 -0.50 4.03 -3.56
CA CYS A 49 -0.04 2.69 -3.19
C CYS A 49 0.15 2.57 -1.67
N GLY A 50 0.21 1.33 -1.18
CA GLY A 50 0.61 1.01 0.19
C GLY A 50 2.08 0.60 0.32
N GLY A 51 2.55 0.51 1.57
CA GLY A 51 3.86 -0.03 1.93
C GLY A 51 3.97 -0.35 3.43
N SER A 52 5.10 -0.90 3.84
CA SER A 52 5.40 -1.24 5.23
C SER A 52 6.71 -0.62 5.69
N LEU A 53 6.70 0.10 6.82
CA LEU A 53 7.89 0.64 7.47
C LEU A 53 8.70 -0.52 8.07
N ILE A 54 9.91 -0.74 7.56
CA ILE A 54 10.78 -1.85 8.02
C ILE A 54 11.88 -1.38 8.98
N ASN A 55 12.10 -0.06 9.08
CA ASN A 55 12.92 0.61 10.09
C ASN A 55 12.71 2.14 10.01
N ASN A 56 13.53 2.93 10.70
CA ASN A 56 13.40 4.39 10.79
C ASN A 56 13.59 5.17 9.47
N GLN A 57 14.09 4.54 8.39
CA GLN A 57 14.42 5.22 7.14
C GLN A 57 13.94 4.49 5.88
N TRP A 58 13.42 3.27 6.02
CA TRP A 58 13.16 2.38 4.89
C TRP A 58 11.72 1.87 4.90
N VAL A 59 11.08 1.95 3.73
CA VAL A 59 9.74 1.38 3.46
C VAL A 59 9.86 0.29 2.40
N LEU A 60 9.22 -0.85 2.65
CA LEU A 60 9.02 -1.94 1.71
C LEU A 60 7.72 -1.73 0.95
N CYS A 61 7.74 -1.87 -0.38
CA CYS A 61 6.56 -1.70 -1.24
C CYS A 61 6.72 -2.48 -2.56
N ALA A 62 5.66 -2.50 -3.37
CA ALA A 62 5.71 -3.13 -4.70
C ALA A 62 6.45 -2.24 -5.72
N ALA A 63 7.22 -2.86 -6.62
CA ALA A 63 8.00 -2.12 -7.63
C ALA A 63 7.11 -1.41 -8.66
N HIS A 64 5.98 -2.04 -9.03
CA HIS A 64 5.02 -1.48 -10.00
C HIS A 64 4.35 -0.18 -9.51
N CYS A 65 4.49 0.17 -8.23
CA CYS A 65 4.07 1.47 -7.72
C CYS A 65 4.92 2.62 -8.31
N PHE A 66 6.16 2.35 -8.74
CA PHE A 66 7.11 3.38 -9.23
C PHE A 66 7.55 3.17 -10.67
N GLN A 67 7.45 1.95 -11.18
CA GLN A 67 7.78 1.61 -12.56
C GLN A 67 6.45 1.43 -13.32
N ARG A 68 6.19 2.34 -14.25
CA ARG A 68 5.16 2.17 -15.28
C ARG A 68 5.81 1.71 -16.57
#